data_AF-A0A6V7K4W6-F1
#
_entry.id   AF-A0A6V7K4W6-F1
#
_cell.length_a   1.000
_cell.length_b   1.000
_cell.length_c   1.000
_cell.angle_alpha   90.00
_cell.angle_beta   90.00
_cell.angle_gamma   90.00
#
_symmetry.space_group_name_H-M   'P 1'
#
loop_
_entity.id
_entity.type
_entity.pdbx_description
1 polymer ?
#
loop_
_entity_poly.entity_id
_entity_poly.type
_entity_poly.pdbx_seq_one_letter_code
_entity_poly.pdbx_strand_id
1 'polypeptide(L)' 'FEQTSRDSGVCEPQDAASGNCYGGFARLATLIRQYRADKSIPTLYLDAGDLFEGSTLYTFYKWEIASKMMSFLKPDVM' A
#
# COMPACT_ATOMS: atom_id res chain seq x y z
N PHE A 1 4.03 3.47 4.08
CA PHE A 1 4.31 2.03 3.99
C PHE A 1 5.27 1.82 2.85
N GLU A 2 6.51 1.53 3.19
CA GLU A 2 7.54 1.19 2.22
C GLU A 2 7.31 -0.22 1.70
N GLN A 3 7.97 -0.56 0.60
CA GLN A 3 8.11 -1.95 0.22
C GLN A 3 9.01 -2.69 1.23
N THR A 4 8.76 -3.97 1.42
CA THR A 4 9.52 -4.82 2.35
C THR A 4 10.25 -5.93 1.62
N SER A 5 11.26 -6.50 2.26
CA SER A 5 11.82 -7.79 1.83
C SER A 5 10.82 -8.92 2.07
N ARG A 6 11.19 -10.13 1.61
CA ARG A 6 10.43 -11.36 1.82
C ARG A 6 10.14 -11.63 3.30
N ASP A 7 11.07 -11.27 4.19
CA ASP A 7 10.98 -11.53 5.62
C ASP A 7 10.39 -10.34 6.40
N SER A 8 9.65 -9.45 5.71
CA SER A 8 9.01 -8.25 6.27
C SER A 8 9.98 -7.21 6.84
N GLY A 9 11.27 -7.32 6.50
CA GLY A 9 12.30 -6.34 6.85
C GLY A 9 12.43 -5.23 5.81
N VAL A 10 13.50 -4.45 5.94
CA VAL A 10 13.87 -3.43 4.95
C VAL A 10 14.12 -4.11 3.60
N CYS A 11 13.55 -3.54 2.54
CA CYS A 11 13.90 -3.90 1.16
C CYS A 11 15.27 -3.31 0.83
N GLU A 12 16.29 -4.17 0.75
CA GLU A 12 17.65 -3.74 0.43
C GLU A 12 17.78 -3.40 -1.07
N PRO A 13 18.76 -2.56 -1.46
CA PRO A 13 18.96 -2.18 -2.88
C PRO A 13 19.14 -3.38 -3.83
N GLN A 14 19.76 -4.46 -3.34
CA GLN A 14 19.96 -5.69 -4.12
C GLN A 14 18.63 -6.43 -4.36
N ASP A 15 17.74 -6.47 -3.36
CA ASP A 15 16.40 -7.03 -3.50
C ASP A 15 15.55 -6.17 -4.44
N ALA A 16 15.64 -4.85 -4.33
CA ALA A 16 14.96 -3.93 -5.22
C ALA A 16 15.41 -4.11 -6.68
N ALA A 17 16.72 -4.23 -6.92
CA ALA A 17 17.29 -4.44 -8.26
C ALA A 17 16.91 -5.80 -8.86
N SER A 18 16.71 -6.82 -8.02
CA SER A 18 16.29 -8.15 -8.44
C SER A 18 14.77 -8.36 -8.45
N GLY A 19 13.98 -7.32 -8.12
CA GLY A 19 12.51 -7.38 -8.10
C GLY A 19 11.92 -8.15 -6.90
N ASN A 20 12.71 -8.40 -5.87
CA ASN A 20 12.35 -9.20 -4.69
C ASN A 20 11.82 -8.36 -3.52
N CYS A 21 11.28 -7.17 -3.82
CA CYS A 21 10.60 -6.34 -2.83
C CYS A 21 9.09 -6.33 -3.06
N TYR A 22 8.35 -6.32 -1.96
CA TYR A 22 6.92 -6.58 -1.94
C TYR A 22 6.14 -5.45 -1.30
N GLY A 23 4.87 -5.31 -1.69
CA GLY A 23 3.99 -4.29 -1.15
C GLY A 23 4.42 -2.86 -1.53
N GLY A 24 4.20 -1.92 -0.61
CA GLY A 24 4.43 -0.50 -0.82
C GLY A 24 3.17 0.23 -1.30
N PHE A 25 2.82 1.29 -0.57
CA PHE A 25 1.55 2.00 -0.75
C PHE A 25 1.42 2.66 -2.13
N ALA A 26 2.53 3.20 -2.65
CA ALA A 26 2.57 3.81 -3.98
C ALA A 26 2.33 2.80 -5.10
N ARG A 27 2.84 1.56 -4.95
CA ARG A 27 2.63 0.47 -5.92
C ARG A 27 1.18 0.04 -5.94
N LEU A 28 0.58 -0.14 -4.76
CA LEU A 28 -0.84 -0.44 -4.62
C LEU A 28 -1.70 0.66 -5.26
N ALA A 29 -1.41 1.94 -4.97
CA ALA A 29 -2.13 3.07 -5.56
C ALA A 29 -2.06 3.10 -7.10
N THR A 30 -0.90 2.76 -7.67
CA THR A 30 -0.71 2.67 -9.13
C THR A 30 -1.58 1.58 -9.73
N LEU A 31 -1.60 0.38 -9.15
CA LEU A 31 -2.42 -0.72 -9.61
C LEU A 31 -3.91 -0.39 -9.53
N ILE A 32 -4.37 0.15 -8.39
CA ILE A 32 -5.78 0.56 -8.20
C ILE A 32 -6.19 1.57 -9.29
N ARG A 33 -5.35 2.58 -9.56
CA ARG A 33 -5.64 3.56 -10.63
C ARG A 33 -5.68 2.92 -12.01
N GLN A 34 -4.77 1.99 -12.31
CA GLN A 34 -4.73 1.29 -13.58
C GLN A 34 -6.01 0.48 -13.82
N TYR A 35 -6.44 -0.33 -12.85
CA TYR A 35 -7.66 -1.12 -12.98
C TYR A 35 -8.93 -0.24 -13.03
N ARG A 36 -8.99 0.84 -12.25
CA ARG A 36 -10.13 1.78 -12.31
C ARG A 36 -10.18 2.64 -13.57
N ALA A 37 -9.06 2.79 -14.27
CA ALA A 37 -9.00 3.50 -15.55
C ALA A 37 -9.63 2.68 -16.68
N ASP A 38 -9.55 1.35 -16.59
CA ASP A 38 -10.26 0.46 -17.51
C ASP A 38 -11.77 0.49 -17.21
N LYS A 39 -12.52 1.20 -18.07
CA LYS A 39 -13.97 1.36 -17.93
C LYS A 39 -14.75 0.16 -18.47
N SER A 40 -14.09 -0.83 -19.06
CA SER A 40 -14.74 -2.03 -19.57
C SER A 40 -15.09 -3.03 -18.47
N ILE A 41 -14.45 -2.93 -17.31
CA ILE A 41 -14.64 -3.84 -16.18
C ILE A 41 -15.07 -3.05 -14.93
N PRO A 42 -16.30 -3.27 -14.43
CA PRO A 42 -16.70 -2.73 -13.12
C PRO A 42 -15.73 -3.21 -12.03
N THR A 43 -15.09 -2.26 -11.36
CA THR A 43 -14.02 -2.54 -10.40
C THR A 43 -14.39 -1.98 -9.02
N LEU A 44 -14.30 -2.82 -7.99
CA LEU A 44 -14.41 -2.44 -6.58
C LEU A 44 -13.07 -2.70 -5.90
N TYR A 45 -12.64 -1.76 -5.05
CA TYR A 45 -11.50 -1.91 -4.17
C TYR A 45 -11.98 -1.93 -2.71
N LEU A 46 -11.77 -3.06 -2.05
CA LEU A 46 -12.16 -3.27 -0.65
C LEU A 46 -10.88 -3.41 0.18
N ASP A 47 -10.86 -2.76 1.33
CA ASP A 47 -9.82 -2.92 2.34
C ASP A 47 -10.43 -3.62 3.56
N ALA A 48 -9.69 -4.51 4.23
CA ALA A 48 -10.22 -5.34 5.32
C ALA A 48 -9.74 -4.90 6.71
N GLY A 49 -9.11 -3.73 6.83
CA GLY A 49 -8.62 -3.19 8.10
C GLY A 49 -7.17 -3.54 8.42
N ASP A 50 -6.81 -3.44 9.70
CA ASP A 50 -5.46 -3.69 10.25
C ASP A 50 -4.33 -2.78 9.71
N LEU A 51 -4.65 -1.50 9.46
CA LEU A 51 -3.66 -0.50 8.97
C LEU A 51 -3.02 0.35 10.07
N PHE A 52 -3.45 0.20 11.30
CA PHE A 52 -3.07 1.05 12.43
C PHE A 52 -2.01 0.40 13.33
N GLU A 53 -1.09 -0.39 12.77
CA GLU A 53 0.05 -0.95 13.49
C GLU A 53 1.19 -1.35 12.52
N GLY A 54 2.36 -1.72 13.04
CA GLY A 54 3.39 -2.45 12.29
C GLY A 54 4.30 -1.63 11.39
N SER A 55 4.11 -0.30 11.29
CA SER A 55 5.00 0.58 10.51
C SER A 55 5.60 1.70 11.36
N THR A 56 6.85 2.06 11.08
CA THR A 56 7.52 3.22 11.70
C THR A 56 6.71 4.50 11.52
N LEU A 57 6.08 4.67 10.35
CA LEU A 57 5.20 5.81 10.09
C LEU A 57 4.02 5.85 11.05
N TYR A 58 3.34 4.73 11.29
CA TYR A 58 2.29 4.68 12.29
C TYR A 58 2.82 4.90 13.71
N THR A 59 4.00 4.37 14.04
CA THR A 59 4.60 4.56 15.36
C THR A 59 4.76 6.04 15.72
N PHE A 60 5.22 6.87 14.77
CA PHE A 60 5.46 8.29 14.99
C PHE A 60 4.23 9.18 14.73
N TYR A 61 3.44 8.90 13.69
CA TYR A 61 2.36 9.78 13.22
C TYR A 61 0.96 9.22 13.47
N LYS A 62 0.86 8.02 14.02
CA LYS A 62 -0.39 7.37 14.45
C LYS A 62 -1.45 7.36 13.34
N TRP A 63 -2.70 7.58 13.72
CA TRP A 63 -3.86 7.49 12.85
C TRP A 63 -3.85 8.55 11.73
N GLU A 64 -3.18 9.68 11.92
CA GLU A 64 -3.20 10.79 10.95
C GLU A 64 -2.57 10.37 9.61
N ILE A 65 -1.39 9.74 9.64
CA ILE A 65 -0.72 9.29 8.42
C ILE A 65 -1.47 8.13 7.77
N ALA A 66 -1.99 7.20 8.57
CA ALA A 66 -2.73 6.04 8.07
C ALA A 66 -4.03 6.47 7.36
N SER A 67 -4.80 7.36 7.99
CA SER A 67 -6.03 7.94 7.41
C SER A 67 -5.73 8.73 6.14
N LYS A 68 -4.70 9.58 6.17
CA LYS A 68 -4.30 10.36 5.00
C LYS A 68 -3.87 9.48 3.83
N MET A 69 -3.08 8.43 4.11
CA MET A 69 -2.71 7.45 3.10
C MET A 69 -3.94 6.74 2.53
N MET A 70 -4.85 6.27 3.37
CA MET A 70 -6.07 5.58 2.89
C MET A 70 -6.95 6.46 2.01
N SER A 71 -7.04 7.76 2.32
CA SER A 71 -7.77 8.72 1.48
C SER A 71 -7.23 8.81 0.05
N PHE A 72 -5.94 8.51 -0.17
CA PHE A 72 -5.35 8.48 -1.51
C PHE A 72 -5.68 7.20 -2.28
N LEU A 73 -5.86 6.05 -1.61
CA LEU A 73 -6.26 4.81 -2.28
C LEU A 73 -7.74 4.80 -2.64
N LYS A 74 -8.56 5.50 -1.85
CA LYS A 74 -10.02 5.61 -2.03
C LYS A 74 -10.67 4.22 -2.10
N PRO A 75 -10.61 3.39 -1.04
CA PRO A 75 -11.40 2.17 -0.99
C PRO A 75 -12.88 2.50 -1.14
N ASP A 76 -13.62 1.60 -1.80
CA ASP A 76 -15.07 1.68 -1.91
C ASP A 76 -15.74 1.25 -0.60
N VAL A 77 -15.11 0.30 0.11
CA VAL A 77 -15.47 -0.12 1.48
C VAL A 77 -14.18 -0.46 2.22
N MET A 78 -14.17 -0.15 3.51
CA MET A 78 -13.10 -0.44 4.47
C MET A 78 -13.71 -0.91 5.79
#